data_AF-Q6E4K3-F1
#
_entry.id   AF-Q6E4K3-F1
#
_cell.length_a   1.000
_cell.length_b   1.000
_cell.length_c   1.000
_cell.angle_alpha   90.00
_cell.angle_beta   90.00
_cell.angle_gamma   90.00
#
_symmetry.space_group_name_H-M   'P 1'
#
loop_
_entity.id
_entity.type
_entity.pdbx_description
1 polymer ?
#
loop_
_entity_poly.entity_id
_entity_poly.type
_entity_poly.pdbx_seq_one_letter_code
_entity_poly.pdbx_strand_id
1 'polypeptide(L)'
;MWIKWIATLVAFGALVQSAVACPSQCSCGKFSWSGELQTTDCDGKGLSSVPSGIPDNTQALTVQKNRIESLPEGVFDRLVNLQRLWLNNNQLTSLPAGVFDKLTQLTQLGLWDNQLKSIPRGAFDNLKSLTHIWLYGNPWDCACSDILYLSRWISQYPGVLRAADSWYIVDPDSARCSGTNTPVRAVTEASTSPSKCPGYVATTTTPTTTTPEFIPETTTSPQPVITTQKPKPLWNFNCTSIQERKNDGGDCGKPACTTLLNCANFLSCLCSTCALCRKR
;
A
#
# COMPACT_ATOMS: atom_id res chain seq x y z
N MET A 1 23.26 11.58 73.42
CA MET A 1 21.99 11.47 72.67
C MET A 1 21.79 12.76 71.90
N TRP A 2 21.98 12.76 70.59
CA TRP A 2 21.06 13.34 69.58
C TRP A 2 21.70 13.15 68.20
N ILE A 3 20.92 12.47 67.37
CA ILE A 3 21.30 11.89 66.09
C ILE A 3 21.31 12.98 65.01
N LYS A 4 22.32 12.90 64.14
CA LYS A 4 22.47 13.66 62.90
C LYS A 4 21.22 13.49 62.03
N TRP A 5 20.57 14.59 61.64
CA TRP A 5 19.64 14.57 60.51
C TRP A 5 20.44 14.72 59.22
N ILE A 6 20.67 13.60 58.56
CA ILE A 6 21.15 13.56 57.18
C ILE A 6 20.00 14.03 56.28
N ALA A 7 20.30 15.02 55.45
CA ALA A 7 19.45 15.46 54.36
C ALA A 7 19.26 14.31 53.37
N THR A 8 18.00 13.91 53.14
CA THR A 8 17.63 13.14 51.96
C THR A 8 16.56 13.92 51.23
N LEU A 9 17.02 14.83 50.38
CA LEU A 9 16.23 15.40 49.29
C LEU A 9 15.96 14.25 48.31
N VAL A 10 14.83 13.55 48.48
CA VAL A 10 14.28 12.73 47.41
C VAL A 10 13.66 13.70 46.43
N ALA A 11 14.47 14.17 45.48
CA ALA A 11 13.97 14.69 44.24
C ALA A 11 13.22 13.54 43.56
N PHE A 12 11.91 13.44 43.80
CA PHE A 12 11.04 12.81 42.82
C PHE A 12 11.17 13.67 41.57
N GLY A 13 12.05 13.24 40.67
CA GLY A 13 11.92 13.54 39.26
C GLY A 13 10.59 12.95 38.83
N ALA A 14 9.51 13.69 39.11
CA ALA A 14 8.30 13.56 38.33
C ALA A 14 8.79 13.75 36.90
N LEU A 15 8.81 12.65 36.15
CA LEU A 15 8.62 12.71 34.72
C LEU A 15 7.40 13.59 34.53
N VAL A 16 7.62 14.88 34.32
CA VAL A 16 6.63 15.73 33.71
C VAL A 16 6.54 15.14 32.30
N GLN A 17 5.73 14.08 32.17
CA GLN A 17 5.04 13.84 30.91
C GLN A 17 4.40 15.19 30.66
N SER A 18 5.04 15.98 29.80
CA SER A 18 4.46 17.20 29.28
C SER A 18 3.19 16.71 28.64
N ALA A 19 2.07 16.84 29.35
CA ALA A 19 0.77 16.56 28.82
C ALA A 19 0.67 17.52 27.65
N VAL A 20 0.90 16.99 26.44
CA VAL A 20 0.77 17.78 25.23
C VAL A 20 -0.65 18.33 25.27
N ALA A 21 -0.74 19.64 25.43
CA ALA A 21 -2.02 20.30 25.62
C ALA A 21 -2.88 20.04 24.38
N CYS A 22 -4.19 19.92 24.58
CA CYS A 22 -5.12 19.78 23.46
C CYS A 22 -4.94 20.97 22.50
N PRO A 23 -4.88 20.73 21.17
CA PRO A 23 -4.85 21.84 20.21
C PRO A 23 -6.02 22.79 20.46
N SER A 24 -5.76 24.10 20.48
CA SER A 24 -6.73 25.12 20.90
C SER A 24 -8.02 25.18 20.06
N GLN A 25 -7.98 24.63 18.86
CA GLN A 25 -9.11 24.57 17.92
C GLN A 25 -9.94 23.29 18.09
N CYS A 26 -9.48 22.37 18.94
CA CYS A 26 -10.02 21.03 19.11
C CYS A 26 -10.47 20.78 20.55
N SER A 27 -11.25 19.72 20.73
CA SER A 27 -11.68 19.22 22.03
C SER A 27 -11.05 17.86 22.28
N CYS A 28 -10.37 17.67 23.43
CA CYS A 28 -9.72 16.40 23.74
C CYS A 28 -10.36 15.76 24.96
N GLY A 29 -10.56 14.45 24.92
CA GLY A 29 -11.16 13.70 26.01
C GLY A 29 -11.67 12.35 25.57
N LYS A 30 -12.33 11.65 26.49
CA LYS A 30 -13.07 10.44 26.16
C LYS A 30 -14.50 10.79 25.80
N PHE A 31 -14.99 10.26 24.70
CA PHE A 31 -16.35 10.49 24.25
C PHE A 31 -17.08 9.16 24.05
N SER A 32 -18.35 9.13 24.45
CA SER A 32 -19.19 7.94 24.33
C SER A 32 -19.32 7.47 22.88
N TRP A 33 -19.43 8.40 21.92
CA TRP A 33 -19.54 8.10 20.50
C TRP A 33 -18.27 7.47 19.92
N SER A 34 -17.10 7.70 20.52
CA SER A 34 -15.86 7.03 20.12
C SER A 34 -15.66 5.69 20.82
N GLY A 35 -16.59 5.26 21.69
CA GLY A 35 -16.44 4.08 22.53
C GLY A 35 -15.43 4.29 23.66
N GLU A 36 -15.45 5.48 24.28
CA GLU A 36 -14.57 5.88 25.39
C GLU A 36 -13.06 5.91 25.04
N LEU A 37 -12.74 5.99 23.75
CA LEU A 37 -11.38 6.20 23.28
C LEU A 37 -10.89 7.61 23.64
N GLN A 38 -9.59 7.74 23.91
CA GLN A 38 -8.94 9.05 24.02
C GLN A 38 -8.98 9.74 22.64
N THR A 39 -9.87 10.71 22.49
CA THR A 39 -10.13 11.38 21.21
C THR A 39 -9.55 12.78 21.19
N THR A 40 -9.01 13.20 20.04
CA THR A 40 -8.80 14.60 19.67
C THR A 40 -9.82 14.98 18.62
N ASP A 41 -10.79 15.80 19.01
CA ASP A 41 -11.91 16.20 18.17
C ASP A 41 -11.74 17.57 17.51
N CYS A 42 -11.47 17.54 16.21
CA CYS A 42 -11.30 18.71 15.36
C CYS A 42 -12.33 18.72 14.19
N ASP A 43 -13.47 18.03 14.32
CA ASP A 43 -14.53 18.00 13.31
C ASP A 43 -15.11 19.39 13.07
N GLY A 44 -15.23 19.78 11.79
CA GLY A 44 -16.02 20.95 11.39
C GLY A 44 -15.48 22.30 11.89
N LYS A 45 -14.18 22.41 12.15
CA LYS A 45 -13.55 23.62 12.71
C LYS A 45 -13.09 24.63 11.65
N GLY A 46 -13.28 24.32 10.36
CA GLY A 46 -12.86 25.18 9.25
C GLY A 46 -11.34 25.18 9.04
N LEU A 47 -10.65 24.12 9.45
CA LEU A 47 -9.20 24.00 9.39
C LEU A 47 -8.69 23.91 7.94
N SER A 48 -7.56 24.57 7.67
CA SER A 48 -6.81 24.42 6.41
C SER A 48 -5.66 23.39 6.51
N SER A 49 -5.32 22.96 7.74
CA SER A 49 -4.29 21.96 8.00
C SER A 49 -4.62 21.15 9.26
N VAL A 50 -4.01 19.97 9.40
CA VAL A 50 -4.08 19.20 10.63
C VAL A 50 -3.38 19.98 11.76
N PRO A 51 -4.03 20.21 12.92
CA PRO A 51 -3.43 20.99 14.00
C PRO A 51 -2.16 20.35 14.53
N SER A 52 -1.14 21.18 14.79
CA SER A 52 0.06 20.74 15.50
C SER A 52 -0.24 20.46 16.98
N GLY A 53 0.52 19.56 17.60
CA GLY A 53 0.38 19.29 19.04
C GLY A 53 -0.79 18.37 19.39
N ILE A 54 -1.17 17.46 18.49
CA ILE A 54 -2.08 16.37 18.84
C ILE A 54 -1.41 15.51 19.91
N PRO A 55 -2.09 15.18 21.03
CA PRO A 55 -1.53 14.34 22.08
C PRO A 55 -1.12 12.94 21.57
N ASP A 56 0.06 12.45 21.97
CA ASP A 56 0.58 11.13 21.54
C ASP A 56 -0.27 9.94 22.05
N ASN A 57 -1.10 10.16 23.08
CA ASN A 57 -2.03 9.16 23.60
C ASN A 57 -3.38 9.14 22.86
N THR A 58 -3.54 9.93 21.80
CA THR A 58 -4.76 9.95 20.99
C THR A 58 -4.98 8.61 20.30
N GLN A 59 -6.16 8.04 20.53
CA GLN A 59 -6.65 6.79 19.95
C GLN A 59 -7.67 7.03 18.84
N ALA A 60 -8.35 8.18 18.85
CA ALA A 60 -9.24 8.59 17.76
C ALA A 60 -8.97 10.06 17.37
N LEU A 61 -8.72 10.30 16.09
CA LEU A 61 -8.53 11.64 15.55
C LEU A 61 -9.64 11.94 14.54
N THR A 62 -10.45 12.96 14.83
CA THR A 62 -11.46 13.49 13.91
C THR A 62 -10.98 14.81 13.35
N VAL A 63 -10.72 14.85 12.04
CA VAL A 63 -10.36 16.07 11.29
C VAL A 63 -11.24 16.23 10.05
N GLN A 64 -12.37 15.53 10.00
CA GLN A 64 -13.34 15.59 8.92
C GLN A 64 -14.08 16.93 8.84
N LYS A 65 -14.75 17.17 7.69
CA LYS A 65 -15.55 18.38 7.42
C LYS A 65 -14.75 19.68 7.57
N ASN A 66 -13.49 19.66 7.15
CA ASN A 66 -12.60 20.81 7.13
C ASN A 66 -12.26 21.19 5.68
N ARG A 67 -11.22 22.02 5.48
CA ARG A 67 -10.77 22.51 4.17
C ARG A 67 -9.30 22.15 3.95
N ILE A 68 -8.88 20.97 4.41
CA ILE A 68 -7.49 20.52 4.33
C ILE A 68 -7.23 20.01 2.91
N GLU A 69 -6.25 20.61 2.23
CA GLU A 69 -5.88 20.28 0.84
C GLU A 69 -4.69 19.31 0.74
N SER A 70 -3.82 19.33 1.76
CA SER A 70 -2.61 18.52 1.83
C SER A 70 -2.27 18.15 3.27
N LEU A 71 -1.62 17.01 3.45
CA LEU A 71 -1.08 16.58 4.74
C LEU A 71 0.44 16.84 4.79
N PRO A 72 0.98 17.38 5.88
CA PRO A 72 2.42 17.40 6.08
C PRO A 72 3.00 15.98 6.15
N GLU A 73 4.25 15.81 5.70
CA GLU A 73 4.98 14.54 5.86
C GLU A 73 5.11 14.19 7.35
N GLY A 74 4.90 12.91 7.67
CA GLY A 74 5.03 12.40 9.05
C GLY A 74 4.01 12.96 10.05
N VAL A 75 2.94 13.65 9.60
CA VAL A 75 1.97 14.32 10.49
C VAL A 75 1.32 13.37 11.52
N PHE A 76 1.26 12.08 11.23
CA PHE A 76 0.68 11.07 12.12
C PHE A 76 1.72 10.13 12.76
N ASP A 77 3.02 10.32 12.53
CA ASP A 77 4.06 9.36 12.92
C ASP A 77 4.15 9.11 14.42
N ARG A 78 3.82 10.13 15.22
CA ARG A 78 3.80 10.06 16.69
C ARG A 78 2.53 9.40 17.25
N LEU A 79 1.47 9.31 16.45
CA LEU A 79 0.15 8.82 16.89
C LEU A 79 0.08 7.29 16.81
N VAL A 80 1.08 6.61 17.40
CA VAL A 80 1.22 5.14 17.32
C VAL A 80 0.08 4.36 18.00
N ASN A 81 -0.71 5.04 18.82
CA ASN A 81 -1.88 4.50 19.52
C ASN A 81 -3.19 4.68 18.74
N LEU A 82 -3.14 5.29 17.55
CA LEU A 82 -4.32 5.67 16.79
C LEU A 82 -5.04 4.42 16.26
N GLN A 83 -6.33 4.34 16.59
CA GLN A 83 -7.25 3.27 16.18
C GLN A 83 -8.28 3.76 15.15
N ARG A 84 -8.64 5.04 15.18
CA ARG A 84 -9.59 5.64 14.24
C ARG A 84 -9.07 6.97 13.71
N LEU A 85 -9.08 7.12 12.39
CA LEU A 85 -8.66 8.35 11.71
C LEU A 85 -9.73 8.75 10.69
N TRP A 86 -10.28 9.95 10.86
CA TRP A 86 -11.32 10.48 9.99
C TRP A 86 -10.81 11.74 9.28
N LEU A 87 -10.51 11.59 7.98
CA LEU A 87 -10.03 12.65 7.09
C LEU A 87 -11.05 13.01 6.00
N ASN A 88 -12.24 12.42 6.05
CA ASN A 88 -13.27 12.58 5.05
C ASN A 88 -13.83 14.01 4.97
N ASN A 89 -14.52 14.33 3.87
CA ASN A 89 -15.12 15.65 3.66
C ASN A 89 -14.09 16.78 3.82
N ASN A 90 -12.93 16.59 3.19
CA ASN A 90 -11.85 17.57 3.06
C ASN A 90 -11.57 17.80 1.56
N GLN A 91 -10.44 18.43 1.23
CA GLN A 91 -10.04 18.75 -0.14
C GLN A 91 -8.72 18.07 -0.50
N LEU A 92 -8.40 16.93 0.14
CA LEU A 92 -7.12 16.25 -0.05
C LEU A 92 -6.96 15.83 -1.51
N THR A 93 -5.92 16.35 -2.17
CA THR A 93 -5.62 16.05 -3.57
C THR A 93 -4.64 14.90 -3.74
N SER A 94 -3.79 14.70 -2.72
CA SER A 94 -2.80 13.62 -2.64
C SER A 94 -2.52 13.29 -1.18
N LEU A 95 -1.85 12.16 -0.96
CA LEU A 95 -1.33 11.75 0.34
C LEU A 95 0.20 11.67 0.26
N PRO A 96 0.94 12.13 1.29
CA PRO A 96 2.38 11.88 1.36
C PRO A 96 2.69 10.39 1.40
N ALA A 97 3.80 9.99 0.80
CA ALA A 97 4.28 8.60 0.91
C ALA A 97 4.55 8.26 2.39
N GLY A 98 4.13 7.08 2.82
CA GLY A 98 4.35 6.60 4.19
C GLY A 98 3.55 7.32 5.29
N VAL A 99 2.59 8.21 4.95
CA VAL A 99 1.82 9.00 5.94
C VAL A 99 1.06 8.15 6.97
N PHE A 100 0.83 6.86 6.71
CA PHE A 100 0.17 5.94 7.62
C PHE A 100 1.08 4.83 8.17
N ASP A 101 2.39 4.86 7.88
CA ASP A 101 3.30 3.73 8.18
C ASP A 101 3.41 3.39 9.65
N LYS A 102 3.26 4.38 10.54
CA LYS A 102 3.35 4.18 12.00
C LYS A 102 2.02 3.78 12.63
N LEU A 103 0.92 3.80 11.88
CA LEU A 103 -0.43 3.59 12.40
C LEU A 103 -0.81 2.10 12.41
N THR A 104 0.03 1.25 13.00
CA THR A 104 -0.15 -0.21 12.97
C THR A 104 -1.38 -0.70 13.74
N GLN A 105 -1.89 0.12 14.67
CA GLN A 105 -3.11 -0.15 15.45
C GLN A 105 -4.39 0.39 14.80
N LEU A 106 -4.29 1.02 13.62
CA LEU A 106 -5.43 1.66 12.98
C LEU A 106 -6.44 0.61 12.51
N THR A 107 -7.68 0.73 12.98
CA THR A 107 -8.79 -0.17 12.66
C THR A 107 -9.78 0.44 11.68
N GLN A 108 -9.93 1.77 11.70
CA GLN A 108 -10.87 2.51 10.88
C GLN A 108 -10.19 3.72 10.24
N LEU A 109 -10.30 3.83 8.91
CA LEU A 109 -9.75 4.93 8.13
C LEU A 109 -10.82 5.52 7.20
N GLY A 110 -11.16 6.78 7.43
CA GLY A 110 -12.06 7.55 6.58
C GLY A 110 -11.33 8.47 5.62
N LEU A 111 -11.44 8.23 4.31
CA LEU A 111 -10.88 9.09 3.26
C LEU A 111 -11.92 9.52 2.22
N TRP A 112 -13.19 9.17 2.40
CA TRP A 112 -14.25 9.48 1.45
C TRP A 112 -14.50 10.98 1.31
N ASP A 113 -15.17 11.38 0.23
CA ASP A 113 -15.48 12.79 -0.08
C ASP A 113 -14.23 13.68 0.02
N ASN A 114 -13.19 13.34 -0.75
CA ASN A 114 -11.96 14.12 -0.95
C ASN A 114 -11.69 14.28 -2.46
N GLN A 115 -10.51 14.79 -2.82
CA GLN A 115 -10.10 15.01 -4.21
C GLN A 115 -8.97 14.06 -4.64
N LEU A 116 -8.87 12.89 -4.01
CA LEU A 116 -7.80 11.93 -4.27
C LEU A 116 -7.99 11.28 -5.64
N LYS A 117 -6.93 11.30 -6.44
CA LYS A 117 -6.87 10.65 -7.76
C LYS A 117 -6.20 9.28 -7.72
N SER A 118 -5.29 9.08 -6.77
CA SER A 118 -4.56 7.82 -6.55
C SER A 118 -4.14 7.73 -5.09
N ILE A 119 -3.61 6.57 -4.70
CA ILE A 119 -3.01 6.35 -3.38
C ILE A 119 -1.52 6.02 -3.60
N PRO A 120 -0.59 6.62 -2.84
CA PRO A 120 0.83 6.29 -2.93
C PRO A 120 1.07 4.79 -2.75
N ARG A 121 2.01 4.24 -3.51
CA ARG A 121 2.37 2.83 -3.40
C ARG A 121 2.77 2.50 -1.96
N GLY A 122 2.17 1.46 -1.42
CA GLY A 122 2.46 0.96 -0.08
C GLY A 122 1.76 1.70 1.06
N ALA A 123 0.96 2.73 0.80
CA ALA A 123 0.37 3.58 1.85
C ALA A 123 -0.48 2.81 2.89
N PHE A 124 -1.02 1.64 2.54
CA PHE A 124 -1.83 0.81 3.44
C PHE A 124 -1.12 -0.46 3.91
N ASP A 125 0.13 -0.69 3.51
CA ASP A 125 0.81 -1.97 3.71
C ASP A 125 1.07 -2.26 5.20
N ASN A 126 1.29 -1.21 6.00
CA ASN A 126 1.55 -1.31 7.44
C ASN A 126 0.28 -1.27 8.31
N LEU A 127 -0.89 -1.08 7.71
CA LEU A 127 -2.18 -1.01 8.42
C LEU A 127 -2.72 -2.41 8.75
N LYS A 128 -1.96 -3.18 9.54
CA LYS A 128 -2.23 -4.61 9.82
C LYS A 128 -3.53 -4.87 10.59
N SER A 129 -3.99 -3.89 11.37
CA SER A 129 -5.24 -3.98 12.14
C SER A 129 -6.45 -3.39 11.42
N LEU A 130 -6.31 -2.97 10.16
CA LEU A 130 -7.39 -2.27 9.45
C LEU A 130 -8.56 -3.21 9.16
N THR A 131 -9.75 -2.79 9.57
CA THR A 131 -10.99 -3.56 9.39
C THR A 131 -12.01 -2.81 8.55
N HIS A 132 -11.96 -1.47 8.55
CA HIS A 132 -12.89 -0.61 7.82
C HIS A 132 -12.12 0.51 7.11
N ILE A 133 -12.37 0.65 5.81
CA ILE A 133 -11.92 1.80 5.03
C ILE A 133 -13.04 2.32 4.14
N TRP A 134 -13.16 3.63 4.06
CA TRP A 134 -14.13 4.31 3.19
C TRP A 134 -13.38 5.19 2.19
N LEU A 135 -13.58 4.89 0.91
CA LEU A 135 -12.84 5.49 -0.22
C LEU A 135 -13.75 6.10 -1.30
N TYR A 136 -15.07 6.02 -1.12
CA TYR A 136 -16.05 6.56 -2.07
C TYR A 136 -15.96 8.10 -2.15
N GLY A 137 -16.63 8.70 -3.13
CA GLY A 137 -16.64 10.17 -3.25
C GLY A 137 -15.27 10.79 -3.57
N ASN A 138 -14.34 10.02 -4.15
CA ASN A 138 -13.06 10.50 -4.64
C ASN A 138 -12.97 10.34 -6.17
N PRO A 139 -12.38 11.30 -6.90
CA PRO A 139 -12.26 11.26 -8.36
C PRO A 139 -11.08 10.37 -8.80
N TRP A 140 -11.14 9.07 -8.52
CA TRP A 140 -10.05 8.12 -8.84
C TRP A 140 -9.69 8.14 -10.33
N ASP A 141 -8.43 8.47 -10.64
CA ASP A 141 -7.91 8.52 -12.01
C ASP A 141 -7.44 7.12 -12.43
N CYS A 142 -8.37 6.37 -13.01
CA CYS A 142 -8.10 5.01 -13.46
C CYS A 142 -7.39 4.91 -14.82
N ALA A 143 -7.10 6.03 -15.47
CA ALA A 143 -6.33 6.03 -16.71
C ALA A 143 -4.82 6.09 -16.43
N CYS A 144 -4.42 6.77 -15.35
CA CYS A 144 -3.05 6.80 -14.84
C CYS A 144 -2.66 5.46 -14.20
N SER A 145 -1.42 5.00 -14.42
CA SER A 145 -0.89 3.75 -13.84
C SER A 145 -0.70 3.77 -12.32
N ASP A 146 -0.71 4.94 -11.68
CA ASP A 146 -0.57 5.04 -10.22
C ASP A 146 -1.76 4.43 -9.47
N ILE A 147 -2.91 4.30 -10.13
CA ILE A 147 -4.09 3.63 -9.58
C ILE A 147 -3.87 2.14 -9.30
N LEU A 148 -2.88 1.50 -9.93
CA LEU A 148 -2.70 0.05 -9.89
C LEU A 148 -2.42 -0.46 -8.47
N TYR A 149 -1.78 0.34 -7.62
CA TYR A 149 -1.62 -0.02 -6.21
C TYR A 149 -2.98 -0.18 -5.53
N LEU A 150 -3.84 0.85 -5.65
CA LEU A 150 -5.16 0.83 -5.04
C LEU A 150 -6.05 -0.28 -5.61
N SER A 151 -6.08 -0.44 -6.93
CA SER A 151 -6.85 -1.51 -7.60
C SER A 151 -6.49 -2.89 -7.07
N ARG A 152 -5.19 -3.21 -6.98
CA ARG A 152 -4.69 -4.49 -6.48
C ARG A 152 -4.97 -4.65 -4.99
N TRP A 153 -4.76 -3.61 -4.19
CA TRP A 153 -5.00 -3.65 -2.75
C TRP A 153 -6.48 -3.94 -2.44
N ILE A 154 -7.42 -3.27 -3.13
CA ILE A 154 -8.86 -3.54 -2.97
C ILE A 154 -9.19 -4.98 -3.38
N SER A 155 -8.60 -5.47 -4.47
CA SER A 155 -8.80 -6.85 -4.94
C SER A 155 -8.30 -7.89 -3.94
N GLN A 156 -7.23 -7.58 -3.21
CA GLN A 156 -6.67 -8.45 -2.18
C GLN A 156 -7.45 -8.40 -0.86
N TYR A 157 -8.04 -7.25 -0.52
CA TYR A 157 -8.74 -7.00 0.74
C TYR A 157 -10.20 -6.54 0.56
N PRO A 158 -11.06 -7.26 -0.19
CA PRO A 158 -12.41 -6.80 -0.54
C PRO A 158 -13.33 -6.69 0.69
N GLY A 159 -13.02 -7.40 1.78
CA GLY A 159 -13.79 -7.36 3.04
C GLY A 159 -13.62 -6.08 3.87
N VAL A 160 -12.66 -5.22 3.52
CA VAL A 160 -12.29 -4.05 4.34
C VAL A 160 -13.02 -2.78 3.87
N LEU A 161 -13.39 -2.69 2.59
CA LEU A 161 -14.07 -1.52 2.04
C LEU A 161 -15.53 -1.46 2.51
N ARG A 162 -16.02 -0.23 2.72
CA ARG A 162 -17.38 0.04 3.19
C ARG A 162 -18.17 0.90 2.20
N ALA A 163 -19.47 0.66 2.16
CA ALA A 163 -20.42 1.32 1.27
C ALA A 163 -20.58 2.82 1.59
N ALA A 164 -21.05 3.59 0.61
CA ALA A 164 -21.27 5.03 0.74
C ALA A 164 -22.49 5.40 1.61
N ASP A 165 -23.48 4.52 1.63
CA ASP A 165 -24.78 4.69 2.30
C ASP A 165 -24.85 3.93 3.63
N SER A 166 -23.78 3.24 4.04
CA SER A 166 -23.79 2.42 5.25
C SER A 166 -22.43 2.26 5.89
N TRP A 167 -22.40 2.38 7.21
CA TRP A 167 -21.19 2.20 8.03
C TRP A 167 -20.76 0.73 8.17
N TYR A 168 -21.69 -0.21 7.98
CA TYR A 168 -21.50 -1.63 8.29
C TYR A 168 -21.39 -2.50 7.03
N ILE A 169 -22.00 -2.06 5.92
CA ILE A 169 -22.05 -2.87 4.70
C ILE A 169 -20.68 -2.86 4.04
N VAL A 170 -20.19 -4.06 3.76
CA VAL A 170 -18.99 -4.28 2.95
C VAL A 170 -19.35 -4.07 1.49
N ASP A 171 -18.65 -3.15 0.82
CA ASP A 171 -18.79 -2.91 -0.62
C ASP A 171 -17.41 -2.65 -1.25
N PRO A 172 -16.79 -3.66 -1.87
CA PRO A 172 -15.51 -3.51 -2.55
C PRO A 172 -15.61 -2.70 -3.86
N ASP A 173 -16.81 -2.39 -4.32
CA ASP A 173 -17.08 -1.59 -5.53
C ASP A 173 -17.40 -0.11 -5.23
N SER A 174 -17.35 0.28 -3.96
CA SER A 174 -17.64 1.64 -3.48
C SER A 174 -16.66 2.70 -4.01
N ALA A 175 -15.38 2.33 -4.23
CA ALA A 175 -14.40 3.18 -4.90
C ALA A 175 -14.57 3.06 -6.43
N ARG A 176 -14.91 4.17 -7.09
CA ARG A 176 -15.24 4.19 -8.52
C ARG A 176 -14.36 5.14 -9.33
N CYS A 177 -13.98 4.71 -10.52
CA CYS A 177 -13.20 5.47 -11.47
C CYS A 177 -13.95 6.73 -11.93
N SER A 178 -13.26 7.86 -11.93
CA SER A 178 -13.77 9.12 -12.45
C SER A 178 -14.18 8.98 -13.93
N GLY A 179 -15.34 9.54 -14.29
CA GLY A 179 -15.89 9.52 -15.64
C GLY A 179 -16.56 8.20 -16.08
N THR A 180 -16.02 7.04 -15.69
CA THR A 180 -16.55 5.72 -16.12
C THR A 180 -17.44 5.05 -15.07
N ASN A 181 -17.33 5.44 -13.80
CA ASN A 181 -18.00 4.82 -12.66
C ASN A 181 -17.74 3.31 -12.49
N THR A 182 -16.75 2.76 -13.18
CA THR A 182 -16.32 1.38 -13.01
C THR A 182 -15.64 1.22 -11.65
N PRO A 183 -15.76 0.06 -10.97
CA PRO A 183 -15.05 -0.18 -9.73
C PRO A 183 -13.53 -0.09 -9.93
N VAL A 184 -12.84 0.60 -9.03
CA VAL A 184 -11.37 0.74 -9.10
C VAL A 184 -10.68 -0.62 -9.09
N ARG A 185 -11.20 -1.61 -8.34
CA ARG A 185 -10.66 -2.97 -8.31
C ARG A 185 -10.77 -3.75 -9.62
N ALA A 186 -11.56 -3.27 -10.58
CA ALA A 186 -11.69 -3.89 -11.90
C ALA A 186 -10.64 -3.36 -12.91
N VAL A 187 -9.85 -2.36 -12.51
CA VAL A 187 -8.82 -1.75 -13.38
C VAL A 187 -7.66 -2.71 -13.57
N THR A 188 -7.25 -2.90 -14.82
CA THR A 188 -6.12 -3.75 -15.22
C THR A 188 -4.94 -2.90 -15.71
N GLU A 189 -3.74 -3.48 -15.72
CA GLU A 189 -2.55 -2.80 -16.26
C GLU A 189 -2.74 -2.33 -17.69
N ALA A 190 -3.37 -3.15 -18.54
CA ALA A 190 -3.63 -2.85 -19.95
C ALA A 190 -4.57 -1.64 -20.15
N SER A 191 -5.42 -1.32 -19.18
CA SER A 191 -6.29 -0.14 -19.23
C SER A 191 -5.62 1.16 -18.76
N THR A 192 -4.42 1.07 -18.18
CA THR A 192 -3.68 2.21 -17.61
C THR A 192 -2.45 2.57 -18.43
N SER A 193 -1.91 3.78 -18.24
CA SER A 193 -0.60 4.14 -18.79
C SER A 193 0.11 5.21 -17.95
N PRO A 194 1.44 5.12 -17.77
CA PRO A 194 2.22 6.18 -17.12
C PRO A 194 2.12 7.52 -17.84
N SER A 195 1.95 7.53 -19.16
CA SER A 195 1.85 8.77 -19.95
C SER A 195 0.56 9.56 -19.68
N LYS A 196 -0.44 8.93 -19.05
CA LYS A 196 -1.69 9.57 -18.65
C LYS A 196 -1.65 10.12 -17.22
N CYS A 197 -0.53 9.94 -16.51
CA CYS A 197 -0.37 10.42 -15.14
C CYS A 197 0.02 11.91 -15.09
N PRO A 198 -0.46 12.67 -14.09
CA PRO A 198 0.02 14.02 -13.84
C PRO A 198 1.54 14.06 -13.64
N GLY A 199 2.22 15.01 -14.27
CA GLY A 199 3.67 15.19 -14.12
C GLY A 199 4.54 14.16 -14.84
N TYR A 200 3.97 13.30 -15.70
CA TYR A 200 4.77 12.41 -16.54
C TYR A 200 5.71 13.20 -17.46
N VAL A 201 7.01 12.94 -17.31
CA VAL A 201 8.04 13.40 -18.25
C VAL A 201 8.48 12.19 -19.04
N ALA A 202 8.34 12.22 -20.37
CA ALA A 202 8.83 11.16 -21.23
C ALA A 202 10.35 11.07 -21.09
N THR A 203 10.86 10.02 -20.44
CA THR A 203 12.27 9.67 -20.51
C THR A 203 12.58 9.27 -21.95
N THR A 204 13.06 10.23 -22.72
CA THR A 204 13.61 9.97 -24.05
C THR A 204 14.96 9.31 -23.82
N THR A 205 14.99 7.99 -23.62
CA THR A 205 16.22 7.24 -23.84
C THR A 205 16.46 7.28 -25.34
N THR A 206 17.21 8.29 -25.79
CA THR A 206 17.83 8.25 -27.10
C THR A 206 18.60 6.95 -27.16
N PRO A 207 18.30 6.01 -28.08
CA PRO A 207 19.17 4.88 -28.29
C PRO A 207 20.49 5.45 -28.78
N THR A 208 21.49 5.53 -27.89
CA THR A 208 22.86 5.81 -28.29
C THR A 208 23.27 4.65 -29.18
N THR A 209 23.14 4.83 -30.49
CA THR A 209 23.80 3.99 -31.48
C THR A 209 25.29 4.21 -31.28
N THR A 210 25.87 3.44 -30.36
CA THR A 210 27.30 3.27 -30.28
C THR A 210 27.67 2.44 -31.50
N THR A 211 28.05 3.13 -32.57
CA THR A 211 28.79 2.52 -33.68
C THR A 211 30.00 1.82 -33.06
N PRO A 212 30.19 0.50 -33.23
CA PRO A 212 31.39 -0.16 -32.75
C PRO A 212 32.58 0.46 -33.48
N GLU A 213 33.42 1.18 -32.75
CA GLU A 213 34.68 1.67 -33.25
C GLU A 213 35.58 0.45 -33.50
N PHE A 214 35.91 0.20 -34.77
CA PHE A 214 36.77 -0.90 -35.18
C PHE A 214 38.20 -0.53 -34.74
N ILE A 215 38.60 -1.02 -33.57
CA ILE A 215 40.00 -0.95 -33.12
C ILE A 215 40.76 -2.08 -33.83
N PRO A 216 41.79 -1.78 -34.64
CA PRO A 216 42.67 -2.83 -35.14
C PRO A 216 43.57 -3.32 -34.00
N GLU A 217 43.26 -4.49 -33.44
CA GLU A 217 44.14 -5.16 -32.47
C GLU A 217 45.39 -5.70 -33.19
N THR A 218 46.52 -5.03 -33.00
CA THR A 218 47.84 -5.62 -33.22
C THR A 218 48.18 -6.59 -32.09
N THR A 219 48.38 -7.84 -32.49
CA THR A 219 49.20 -8.91 -31.87
C THR A 219 50.08 -8.48 -30.69
N THR A 220 49.92 -9.10 -29.51
CA THR A 220 50.76 -10.18 -28.94
C THR A 220 50.53 -10.29 -27.42
N SER A 221 49.89 -11.36 -26.94
CA SER A 221 50.12 -11.92 -25.59
C SER A 221 49.44 -13.31 -25.46
N PRO A 222 49.98 -14.26 -24.68
CA PRO A 222 49.68 -15.69 -24.81
C PRO A 222 48.38 -16.12 -24.12
N GLN A 223 47.74 -17.12 -24.73
CA GLN A 223 46.50 -17.77 -24.30
C GLN A 223 46.64 -18.48 -22.94
N PRO A 224 45.61 -18.45 -22.07
CA PRO A 224 45.43 -19.46 -21.04
C PRO A 224 44.70 -20.68 -21.62
N VAL A 225 45.21 -21.86 -21.26
CA VAL A 225 44.70 -23.19 -21.62
C VAL A 225 43.31 -23.42 -21.03
N ILE A 226 42.30 -23.59 -21.90
CA ILE A 226 40.95 -24.01 -21.51
C ILE A 226 40.97 -25.52 -21.29
N THR A 227 40.86 -25.96 -20.04
CA THR A 227 40.58 -27.37 -19.72
C THR A 227 39.08 -27.61 -19.84
N THR A 228 38.66 -28.40 -20.82
CA THR A 228 37.26 -28.79 -21.04
C THR A 228 36.76 -29.67 -19.89
N GLN A 229 35.92 -29.13 -18.99
CA GLN A 229 35.05 -29.96 -18.16
C GLN A 229 33.67 -30.07 -18.79
N LYS A 230 33.31 -31.31 -19.14
CA LYS A 230 32.02 -31.75 -19.68
C LYS A 230 30.92 -31.54 -18.61
N PRO A 231 29.76 -30.95 -18.92
CA PRO A 231 28.66 -30.85 -17.96
C PRO A 231 28.19 -32.26 -17.55
N LYS A 232 28.17 -32.54 -16.25
CA LYS A 232 27.53 -33.74 -15.68
C LYS A 232 26.01 -33.63 -15.88
N PRO A 233 25.33 -34.69 -16.36
CA PRO A 233 23.88 -34.65 -16.47
C PRO A 233 23.27 -34.79 -15.07
N LEU A 234 22.53 -33.78 -14.64
CA LEU A 234 21.69 -33.84 -13.43
C LEU A 234 20.44 -34.68 -13.75
N TRP A 235 20.59 -36.00 -13.66
CA TRP A 235 19.46 -36.90 -13.44
C TRP A 235 19.16 -36.89 -11.94
N ASN A 236 17.97 -36.38 -11.56
CA ASN A 236 17.12 -36.86 -10.46
C ASN A 236 16.14 -35.76 -10.02
N PHE A 237 14.99 -35.67 -10.68
CA PHE A 237 13.76 -35.21 -10.02
C PHE A 237 12.94 -36.44 -9.67
N ASN A 238 12.89 -36.75 -8.38
CA ASN A 238 12.11 -37.86 -7.82
C ASN A 238 10.71 -37.32 -7.47
N CYS A 239 9.71 -37.62 -8.29
CA CYS A 239 8.30 -37.42 -7.92
C CYS A 239 7.83 -38.65 -7.14
N THR A 240 7.99 -38.64 -5.82
CA THR A 240 7.41 -39.66 -4.93
C THR A 240 6.20 -39.07 -4.21
N SER A 241 5.00 -39.25 -4.79
CA SER A 241 3.76 -39.65 -4.09
C SER A 241 2.53 -39.30 -4.93
N ILE A 242 2.13 -40.20 -5.84
CA ILE A 242 0.71 -40.30 -6.23
C ILE A 242 0.38 -41.79 -6.18
N GLN A 243 -0.31 -42.20 -5.12
CA GLN A 243 -0.96 -43.50 -5.05
C GLN A 243 -2.06 -43.55 -6.12
N GLU A 244 -2.00 -44.59 -6.93
CA GLU A 244 -2.98 -44.94 -7.94
C GLU A 244 -4.40 -45.00 -7.36
N ARG A 245 -5.36 -44.40 -8.06
CA ARG A 245 -6.69 -44.98 -8.16
C ARG A 245 -7.06 -45.12 -9.64
N LYS A 246 -7.18 -46.38 -10.04
CA LYS A 246 -7.82 -46.88 -11.25
C LYS A 246 -9.32 -46.51 -11.28
N ASN A 247 -9.85 -46.44 -12.51
CA ASN A 247 -11.26 -46.42 -12.94
C ASN A 247 -11.90 -45.02 -12.88
N ASP A 248 -12.50 -44.42 -13.91
CA ASP A 248 -13.16 -44.92 -15.12
C ASP A 248 -13.01 -43.94 -16.31
N GLY A 249 -13.22 -44.44 -17.53
CA GLY A 249 -12.92 -43.77 -18.80
C GLY A 249 -13.60 -42.41 -19.03
N GLY A 250 -12.83 -41.51 -19.66
CA GLY A 250 -13.29 -40.22 -20.17
C GLY A 250 -12.18 -39.53 -20.96
N ASP A 251 -12.38 -39.41 -22.27
CA ASP A 251 -11.47 -38.89 -23.28
C ASP A 251 -11.00 -37.45 -22.97
N CYS A 252 -9.68 -37.25 -22.87
CA CYS A 252 -9.05 -35.93 -22.72
C CYS A 252 -8.36 -35.56 -24.03
N GLY A 253 -9.01 -34.69 -24.81
CA GLY A 253 -8.49 -34.16 -26.06
C GLY A 253 -7.08 -33.57 -25.94
N LYS A 254 -6.24 -33.95 -26.89
CA LYS A 254 -4.84 -33.49 -27.08
C LYS A 254 -4.76 -31.96 -27.24
N PRO A 255 -3.74 -31.28 -26.70
CA PRO A 255 -3.23 -30.06 -27.30
C PRO A 255 -2.10 -30.42 -28.29
N ALA A 256 -2.31 -30.06 -29.55
CA ALA A 256 -1.26 -30.07 -30.58
C ALA A 256 -0.21 -28.98 -30.25
N CYS A 257 1.03 -29.39 -29.96
CA CYS A 257 2.18 -28.51 -30.03
C CYS A 257 2.68 -28.43 -31.48
N THR A 258 2.27 -27.38 -32.18
CA THR A 258 2.90 -26.88 -33.42
C THR A 258 3.01 -25.38 -33.20
N THR A 259 4.17 -24.78 -32.89
CA THR A 259 5.30 -24.56 -33.80
C THR A 259 6.48 -24.06 -32.96
N LEU A 260 7.68 -24.59 -33.18
CA LEU A 260 8.94 -24.08 -32.62
C LEU A 260 9.25 -22.71 -33.23
N LEU A 261 9.19 -21.64 -32.43
CA LEU A 261 9.86 -20.37 -32.73
C LEU A 261 10.94 -20.15 -31.66
N ASN A 262 12.17 -19.94 -32.15
CA ASN A 262 13.39 -19.76 -31.38
C ASN A 262 13.23 -18.75 -30.23
N CYS A 263 13.30 -19.23 -28.98
CA CYS A 263 13.67 -18.43 -27.82
C CYS A 263 15.02 -18.90 -27.30
N ALA A 264 16.09 -18.49 -27.99
CA ALA A 264 17.39 -18.36 -27.35
C ALA A 264 17.36 -17.02 -26.60
N ASN A 265 17.67 -17.08 -25.30
CA ASN A 265 17.80 -15.95 -24.37
C ASN A 265 16.49 -15.22 -24.04
N PHE A 266 15.78 -15.68 -23.01
CA PHE A 266 15.32 -14.84 -21.90
C PHE A 266 14.78 -15.74 -20.78
N LEU A 267 15.36 -15.60 -19.58
CA LEU A 267 14.81 -16.14 -18.34
C LEU A 267 13.40 -15.52 -18.13
N SER A 268 12.46 -16.35 -17.67
CA SER A 268 11.08 -16.06 -17.24
C SER A 268 10.00 -15.86 -18.32
N CYS A 269 9.47 -16.97 -18.86
CA CYS A 269 8.05 -17.05 -19.20
C CYS A 269 7.30 -17.54 -17.96
N LEU A 270 6.54 -16.64 -17.30
CA LEU A 270 5.52 -17.00 -16.32
C LEU A 270 4.33 -17.61 -17.08
N CYS A 271 4.07 -18.91 -16.85
CA CYS A 271 2.87 -19.56 -17.34
C CYS A 271 1.63 -18.95 -16.68
N SER A 272 0.81 -18.29 -17.50
CA SER A 272 -0.52 -17.84 -17.14
C SER A 272 -1.55 -18.87 -17.63
N THR A 273 -2.58 -19.11 -16.81
CA THR A 273 -3.86 -19.78 -17.09
C THR A 273 -3.91 -21.32 -17.18
N CYS A 274 -4.46 -21.95 -16.14
CA CYS A 274 -5.69 -22.75 -16.28
C CYS A 274 -6.36 -22.89 -14.90
N ALA A 275 -7.33 -22.03 -14.62
CA ALA A 275 -8.24 -22.16 -13.50
C ALA A 275 -9.46 -22.95 -13.96
N LEU A 276 -9.67 -24.15 -13.41
CA LEU A 276 -10.98 -24.76 -13.16
C LEU A 276 -10.79 -26.18 -12.61
N CYS A 277 -10.78 -26.32 -11.29
CA CYS A 277 -11.47 -27.44 -10.64
C CYS A 277 -11.69 -27.12 -9.16
N ARG A 278 -12.96 -27.02 -8.79
CA ARG A 278 -13.50 -26.71 -7.46
C ARG A 278 -13.82 -28.04 -6.76
N LYS A 279 -13.59 -28.16 -5.44
CA LYS A 279 -14.46 -28.82 -4.43
C LYS A 279 -13.83 -28.72 -3.04
N ARG A 280 -14.55 -28.15 -2.07
CA ARG A 280 -15.44 -28.78 -1.07
C ARG A 280 -14.66 -29.49 0.02
#